data_AF-A0A0M6ZYN3-F1
#
_entry.id   AF-A0A0M6ZYN3-F1
#
_cell.length_a   1.000
_cell.length_b   1.000
_cell.length_c   1.000
_cell.angle_alpha   90.00
_cell.angle_beta   90.00
_cell.angle_gamma   90.00
#
_symmetry.space_group_name_H-M   'P 1'
#
loop_
_entity.id
_entity.type
_entity.pdbx_description
1 polymer ?
#
loop_
_entity_poly.entity_id
_entity_poly.type
_entity_poly.pdbx_seq_one_letter_code
_entity_poly.pdbx_strand_id
1 'polypeptide(L)'
;MTDQTAVPVTDQAWVEVADGSEFVTIATQSLGGFLAMVATVQPPTEQDTGAAFYGKAGSPVSYSNLLTTDKVWVRAAVASMTVAVAKSS
;
A
#
# COMPACT_ATOMS: atom_id res chain seq x y z
N MET A 1 -14.47 -10.82 8.27
CA MET A 1 -14.33 -9.51 8.95
C MET A 1 -13.24 -8.75 8.22
N THR A 2 -13.40 -7.45 8.00
CA THR A 2 -12.37 -6.61 7.39
C THR A 2 -11.63 -5.91 8.53
N ASP A 3 -10.33 -6.17 8.66
CA ASP A 3 -9.47 -5.45 9.59
C ASP A 3 -9.04 -4.14 8.91
N GLN A 4 -9.31 -3.00 9.56
CA GLN A 4 -8.99 -1.67 9.04
C GLN A 4 -8.03 -0.96 9.97
N THR A 5 -6.82 -0.68 9.48
CA THR A 5 -5.75 -0.06 10.26
C THR A 5 -5.25 1.20 9.58
N ALA A 6 -5.00 2.25 10.36
CA ALA A 6 -4.34 3.46 9.90
C ALA A 6 -2.81 3.25 9.97
N VAL A 7 -2.12 3.45 8.84
CA VAL A 7 -0.69 3.22 8.71
C VAL A 7 0.01 4.52 8.31
N PRO A 8 0.95 5.04 9.13
CA PRO A 8 1.78 6.16 8.73
C PRO A 8 2.82 5.71 7.69
N VAL A 9 3.02 6.50 6.63
CA VAL A 9 3.97 6.25 5.54
C VAL A 9 4.76 7.52 5.23
N THR A 10 6.01 7.36 4.80
CA THR A 10 6.88 8.47 4.36
C THR A 10 7.23 8.29 2.89
N ASP A 11 7.81 9.31 2.29
CA ASP A 11 8.34 9.28 0.93
C ASP A 11 9.75 8.67 0.85
N GLN A 12 10.30 8.22 1.98
CA GLN A 12 11.68 7.72 2.09
C GLN A 12 11.77 6.20 2.23
N ALA A 13 10.68 5.54 2.64
CA ALA A 13 10.70 4.10 2.91
C ALA A 13 9.37 3.43 2.54
N TRP A 14 9.47 2.19 2.03
CA TRP A 14 8.34 1.29 1.87
C TRP A 14 7.94 0.68 3.21
N VAL A 15 6.64 0.71 3.50
CA VAL A 15 6.03 0.12 4.69
C VAL A 15 5.19 -1.08 4.27
N GLU A 16 5.43 -2.23 4.89
CA GLU A 16 4.58 -3.41 4.71
C GLU A 16 3.22 -3.15 5.38
N VAL A 17 2.12 -3.36 4.65
CA VAL A 17 0.77 -3.14 5.15
C VAL A 17 -0.10 -4.39 5.18
N ALA A 18 0.31 -5.43 4.46
CA ALA A 18 -0.32 -6.75 4.47
C ALA A 18 0.69 -7.84 4.12
N ASP A 19 0.51 -9.02 4.71
CA ASP A 19 1.30 -10.23 4.46
C ASP A 19 0.32 -11.41 4.37
N GLY A 20 0.27 -12.07 3.20
CA GLY A 20 -0.58 -13.24 2.97
C GLY A 20 -2.09 -13.01 3.11
N SER A 21 -2.58 -11.81 2.77
CA SER A 21 -4.02 -11.48 2.76
C SER A 21 -4.60 -11.67 1.36
N GLU A 22 -5.79 -12.27 1.20
CA GLU A 22 -6.43 -12.49 -0.13
C GLU A 22 -6.89 -11.17 -0.78
N PHE A 23 -7.38 -10.24 0.05
CA PHE A 23 -7.84 -8.92 -0.38
C PHE A 23 -7.22 -7.82 0.46
N VAL A 24 -6.76 -6.76 -0.22
CA VAL A 24 -6.19 -5.56 0.40
C VAL A 24 -6.71 -4.32 -0.34
N THR A 25 -7.24 -3.36 0.38
CA THR A 25 -7.60 -2.03 -0.15
C THR A 25 -6.93 -0.94 0.66
N ILE A 26 -6.29 -0.01 -0.03
CA ILE A 26 -5.54 1.11 0.55
C ILE A 26 -6.20 2.41 0.10
N ALA A 27 -6.54 3.26 1.05
CA ALA A 27 -7.13 4.56 0.82
C ALA A 27 -6.37 5.65 1.58
N THR A 28 -6.48 6.89 1.11
CA THR A 28 -6.00 8.05 1.87
C THR A 28 -7.00 9.18 1.73
N GLN A 29 -6.95 10.12 2.68
CA GLN A 29 -7.62 11.42 2.55
C GLN A 29 -6.64 12.51 2.08
N SER A 30 -5.36 12.20 1.94
CA SER A 30 -4.34 13.15 1.51
C SER A 30 -4.38 13.42 0.01
N LEU A 31 -4.09 14.66 -0.38
CA LEU A 31 -3.96 15.09 -1.77
C LEU A 31 -2.66 14.63 -2.42
N GLY A 32 -1.60 14.38 -1.63
CA GLY A 32 -0.29 13.97 -2.15
C GLY A 32 -0.27 12.55 -2.74
N GLY A 33 -1.20 11.70 -2.31
CA GLY A 33 -1.28 10.30 -2.72
C GLY A 33 -0.12 9.41 -2.24
N PHE A 34 -0.23 8.14 -2.56
CA PHE A 34 0.71 7.08 -2.19
C PHE A 34 1.00 6.18 -3.39
N LEU A 35 2.10 5.46 -3.32
CA LEU A 35 2.42 4.35 -4.20
C LEU A 35 2.18 3.05 -3.42
N ALA A 36 1.53 2.09 -4.05
CA ALA A 36 1.31 0.77 -3.50
C ALA A 36 1.75 -0.30 -4.51
N MET A 37 2.31 -1.40 -4.03
CA MET A 37 2.64 -2.53 -4.88
C MET A 37 2.61 -3.86 -4.13
N VAL A 38 2.50 -4.94 -4.90
CA VAL A 38 2.66 -6.31 -4.41
C VAL A 38 4.08 -6.77 -4.69
N ALA A 39 4.75 -7.30 -3.67
CA ALA A 39 6.08 -7.89 -3.79
C ALA A 39 6.28 -8.95 -2.69
N THR A 40 7.17 -9.91 -2.91
CA THR A 40 7.51 -10.93 -1.90
C THR A 40 8.59 -10.46 -0.91
N VAL A 41 9.31 -9.39 -1.27
CA VAL A 41 10.35 -8.73 -0.45
C VAL A 41 10.15 -7.22 -0.49
N GLN A 42 10.77 -6.50 0.45
CA GLN A 42 10.72 -5.04 0.48
C GLN A 42 11.26 -4.44 -0.84
N PRO A 43 10.48 -3.60 -1.54
CA PRO A 43 10.94 -2.97 -2.78
C PRO A 43 12.09 -1.99 -2.54
N PRO A 44 13.01 -1.80 -3.50
CA PRO A 44 14.00 -0.74 -3.43
C PRO A 44 13.34 0.65 -3.41
N THR A 45 13.95 1.60 -2.72
CA THR A 45 13.45 2.98 -2.60
C THR A 45 13.74 3.82 -3.85
N GLU A 46 14.80 3.51 -4.58
CA GLU A 46 15.22 4.24 -5.78
C GLU A 46 14.49 3.70 -7.03
N GLN A 47 13.50 4.47 -7.48
CA GLN A 47 12.97 4.57 -8.86
C GLN A 47 12.41 3.36 -9.59
N ASP A 48 12.64 2.12 -9.16
CA ASP A 48 12.21 0.94 -9.93
C ASP A 48 10.90 0.35 -9.40
N THR A 49 9.81 1.13 -9.54
CA THR A 49 8.47 0.64 -9.21
C THR A 49 7.52 0.75 -10.40
N GLY A 50 7.99 0.33 -11.58
CA GLY A 50 7.14 0.23 -12.78
C GLY A 50 5.85 -0.61 -12.57
N ALA A 51 5.79 -1.39 -11.49
CA ALA A 51 4.61 -2.16 -11.06
C ALA A 51 3.80 -1.53 -9.92
N ALA A 52 4.17 -0.35 -9.40
CA ALA A 52 3.40 0.32 -8.36
C ALA A 52 2.19 1.07 -8.93
N PHE A 53 1.10 0.99 -8.19
CA PHE A 53 -0.13 1.72 -8.46
C PHE A 53 -0.16 2.98 -7.59
N TYR A 54 -0.55 4.09 -8.22
CA TYR A 54 -0.75 5.35 -7.52
C TYR A 54 -2.18 5.45 -6.98
N GLY A 55 -2.31 5.72 -5.68
CA GLY A 55 -3.58 6.00 -5.02
C GLY A 55 -3.63 7.41 -4.45
N LYS A 56 -4.84 7.98 -4.32
CA LYS A 56 -5.07 9.31 -3.75
C LYS A 56 -6.47 9.42 -3.14
N ALA A 57 -6.79 10.57 -2.55
CA ALA A 57 -8.14 10.88 -2.09
C ALA A 57 -9.18 10.64 -3.19
N GLY A 58 -10.19 9.80 -2.90
CA GLY A 58 -11.24 9.40 -3.85
C GLY A 58 -10.83 8.36 -4.89
N SER A 59 -9.61 7.84 -4.85
CA SER A 59 -9.11 6.82 -5.77
C SER A 59 -8.23 5.80 -5.01
N PRO A 60 -8.87 4.85 -4.29
CA PRO A 60 -8.15 3.82 -3.55
C PRO A 60 -7.45 2.82 -4.49
N VAL A 61 -6.42 2.14 -3.98
CA VAL A 61 -5.78 1.00 -4.65
C VAL A 61 -6.27 -0.28 -4.01
N SER A 62 -6.73 -1.23 -4.83
CA SER A 62 -7.24 -2.51 -4.36
C SER A 62 -6.53 -3.67 -5.06
N TYR A 63 -6.18 -4.69 -4.29
CA TYR A 63 -5.66 -5.97 -4.74
C TYR A 63 -6.60 -7.10 -4.31
N SER A 64 -6.72 -8.12 -5.15
CA SER A 64 -7.59 -9.29 -4.96
C SER A 64 -6.90 -10.54 -5.48
N ASN A 65 -7.25 -11.71 -4.93
CA ASN A 65 -6.66 -13.01 -5.27
C ASN A 65 -5.15 -13.04 -5.03
N LEU A 66 -4.69 -12.35 -3.99
CA LEU A 66 -3.30 -12.37 -3.56
C LEU A 66 -2.93 -13.75 -3.00
N LEU A 67 -1.70 -14.17 -3.26
CA LEU A 67 -1.16 -15.42 -2.73
C LEU A 67 -0.73 -15.26 -1.27
N THR A 68 -0.60 -16.38 -0.56
CA THR A 68 -0.13 -16.38 0.84
C THR A 68 1.31 -15.87 1.01
N THR A 69 2.08 -15.79 -0.08
CA THR A 69 3.44 -15.25 -0.10
C THR A 69 3.50 -13.78 -0.52
N ASP A 70 2.38 -13.20 -0.95
CA ASP A 70 2.33 -11.83 -1.42
C ASP A 70 2.28 -10.88 -0.23
N LYS A 71 3.15 -9.87 -0.26
CA LYS A 71 3.13 -8.75 0.67
C LYS A 71 2.74 -7.49 -0.09
N VAL A 72 1.98 -6.64 0.57
CA VAL A 72 1.60 -5.33 0.03
C VAL A 72 2.42 -4.27 0.71
N TRP A 73 3.09 -3.44 -0.10
CA TRP A 73 3.97 -2.38 0.35
C TRP A 73 3.41 -1.03 -0.06
N VAL A 74 3.50 -0.05 0.83
CA VAL A 74 3.02 1.32 0.60
C VAL A 74 4.09 2.34 0.97
N ARG A 75 4.18 3.41 0.18
CA ARG A 75 5.06 4.56 0.41
C ARG A 75 4.32 5.83 0.04
N ALA A 76 4.59 6.94 0.72
CA ALA A 76 4.03 8.22 0.31
C ALA A 76 4.67 8.70 -1.00
N ALA A 77 3.89 9.35 -1.86
CA ALA A 77 4.44 9.80 -3.14
C ALA A 77 5.31 11.06 -3.02
N VAL A 78 5.01 11.94 -2.05
CA VAL A 78 5.66 13.27 -1.96
C VAL A 78 6.02 13.69 -0.53
N ALA A 79 5.15 13.42 0.44
CA ALA A 79 5.35 13.81 1.83
C ALA A 79 4.68 12.82 2.77
N SER A 80 5.16 12.76 4.00
CA SER A 80 4.63 11.87 5.04
C SER A 80 3.12 12.02 5.21
N MET A 81 2.41 10.90 5.31
CA MET A 81 0.96 10.86 5.41
C MET A 81 0.47 9.59 6.10
N THR A 82 -0.85 9.47 6.24
CA THR A 82 -1.51 8.26 6.73
C THR A 82 -2.37 7.66 5.64
N VAL A 83 -2.28 6.34 5.49
CA VAL A 83 -3.18 5.54 4.66
C VAL A 83 -4.06 4.67 5.55
N ALA A 84 -5.31 4.45 5.15
CA ALA A 84 -6.18 3.44 5.74
C ALA A 84 -6.05 2.15 4.93
N VAL A 85 -5.80 1.04 5.60
CA VAL A 85 -5.58 -0.28 4.98
C VAL A 85 -6.66 -1.21 5.48
N ALA A 86 -7.49 -1.69 4.57
CA ALA A 86 -8.52 -2.69 4.82
C ALA A 86 -8.07 -4.04 4.24
N LYS A 87 -8.04 -5.10 5.07
CA LYS A 87 -7.60 -6.44 4.65
C LYS A 87 -8.57 -7.53 5.10
N SER A 88 -8.64 -8.62 4.33
CA SER A 88 -9.33 -9.85 4.72
C SER A 88 -8.55 -11.09 4.28
N SER A 89 -8.65 -12.13 5.09
CA SER A 89 -8.13 -13.48 4.84
C SER A 89 -9.10 -14.34 4.06
#